data_AF-J8EHK0-F1
#
_entry.id   AF-J8EHK0-F1
#
_cell.length_a   1.000
_cell.length_b   1.000
_cell.length_c   1.000
_cell.angle_alpha   90.00
_cell.angle_beta   90.00
_cell.angle_gamma   90.00
#
_symmetry.space_group_name_H-M   'P 1'
#
loop_
_entity.id
_entity.type
_entity.pdbx_description
1 polymer ?
#
loop_
_entity_poly.entity_id
_entity_poly.type
_entity_poly.pdbx_seq_one_letter_code
_entity_poly.pdbx_strand_id
1 'polypeptide(L)' 'MRIFDTHFHIIDFDFPIIKNQGYLPPSYVVEDYQNETSDLNVLGGAIVSGSFQGFDQEYLLKALK' A
#
# COMPACT_ATOMS: atom_id res chain seq x y z
N MET A 1 16.73 -1.94 -15.87
CA MET A 1 15.40 -2.13 -16.53
C MET A 1 14.42 -1.21 -15.84
N ARG A 2 13.50 -0.55 -16.56
CA ARG A 2 12.48 0.32 -15.93
C ARG A 2 11.30 -0.57 -15.51
N ILE A 3 10.90 -0.50 -14.24
CA ILE A 3 9.83 -1.34 -13.70
C ILE A 3 8.59 -0.50 -13.40
N PHE A 4 7.43 -1.07 -13.67
CA PHE A 4 6.14 -0.58 -13.21
C PHE A 4 5.52 -1.66 -12.32
N ASP A 5 5.31 -1.36 -11.03
CA ASP A 5 4.67 -2.30 -10.11
C ASP A 5 3.15 -2.22 -10.27
N THR A 6 2.57 -3.20 -10.95
CA THR A 6 1.14 -3.18 -11.28
C THR A 6 0.24 -3.48 -10.08
N HIS A 7 0.76 -3.94 -8.95
CA HIS A 7 -0.07 -4.36 -7.82
C HIS A 7 0.71 -4.37 -6.51
N PHE A 8 0.43 -3.39 -5.65
CA PHE A 8 0.84 -3.44 -4.25
C PHE A 8 -0.21 -2.80 -3.34
N HIS A 9 -0.06 -2.99 -2.04
CA HIS A 9 -0.97 -2.49 -1.01
C HIS A 9 -0.21 -1.59 -0.03
N ILE A 10 -0.85 -0.52 0.42
CA ILE A 10 -0.41 0.30 1.55
C ILE A 10 -1.35 0.03 2.72
N ILE A 11 -0.80 -0.30 3.87
CA ILE A 11 -1.52 -0.55 5.13
C ILE A 11 -1.13 0.54 6.13
N ASP A 12 -1.90 1.62 6.15
CA ASP A 12 -1.64 2.77 7.01
C ASP A 12 -2.63 2.78 8.19
N PHE A 13 -2.10 2.65 9.41
CA PHE A 13 -2.89 2.59 10.64
C PHE A 13 -3.42 3.97 11.09
N ASP A 14 -3.06 5.06 10.41
CA ASP A 14 -3.74 6.35 10.54
C ASP A 14 -5.19 6.30 10.00
N PHE A 15 -5.54 5.27 9.22
CA PHE A 15 -6.87 5.05 8.64
C PHE A 15 -7.54 3.80 9.22
N PRO A 16 -8.87 3.65 9.09
CA PRO A 16 -9.58 2.48 9.61
C PRO A 16 -9.10 1.17 8.97
N ILE A 17 -8.61 0.25 9.81
CA ILE A 17 -8.25 -1.11 9.41
C ILE A 17 -9.23 -2.12 10.03
N ILE A 18 -9.81 -2.97 9.18
CA ILE A 18 -10.68 -4.07 9.57
C ILE A 18 -9.95 -5.41 9.49
N LYS A 19 -10.25 -6.29 10.44
CA LYS A 19 -9.75 -7.66 10.47
C LYS A 19 -10.46 -8.48 9.39
N ASN A 20 -9.71 -9.19 8.54
CA ASN A 20 -10.27 -10.10 7.55
C ASN A 20 -9.96 -11.55 7.93
N GLN A 21 -10.98 -12.39 8.05
CA GLN A 21 -10.87 -13.83 8.39
C GLN A 21 -9.93 -14.15 9.57
N GLY A 22 -9.91 -13.33 10.61
CA GLY A 22 -9.04 -13.60 11.76
C GLY A 22 -7.63 -12.99 11.65
N TYR A 23 -7.28 -12.35 10.53
CA TYR A 23 -5.98 -11.76 10.28
C TYR A 23 -6.03 -10.22 10.24
N LEU A 24 -4.99 -9.60 10.79
CA LEU A 24 -4.71 -8.17 10.73
C LEU A 24 -3.27 -8.01 10.24
N PRO A 25 -3.02 -7.35 9.10
CA PRO A 25 -1.66 -7.17 8.60
C PRO A 25 -0.86 -6.21 9.49
N PRO A 26 0.48 -6.29 9.48
CA PRO A 26 1.32 -5.23 10.02
C PRO A 26 1.12 -3.93 9.23
N SER A 27 1.50 -2.81 9.84
CA SER A 27 1.59 -1.53 9.13
C SER A 27 2.61 -1.65 7.99
N TYR A 28 2.30 -1.00 6.87
CA TYR A 28 3.16 -0.92 5.70
C TYR A 28 2.84 0.37 4.95
N VAL A 29 3.62 1.42 5.21
CA VAL A 29 3.40 2.76 4.67
C VAL A 29 4.19 2.98 3.38
N VAL A 30 3.99 4.14 2.73
CA VAL A 30 4.64 4.46 1.45
C VAL A 30 6.15 4.45 1.58
N GLU A 31 6.67 4.94 2.71
CA GLU A 31 8.10 4.98 3.01
C GLU A 31 8.71 3.58 3.07
N ASP A 32 7.99 2.59 3.61
CA ASP A 32 8.43 1.20 3.66
C ASP A 32 8.60 0.66 2.23
N TYR A 33 7.58 0.85 1.39
CA TYR A 33 7.63 0.45 -0.02
C TYR A 33 8.77 1.13 -0.80
N GLN A 34 8.96 2.43 -0.62
CA GLN A 34 10.04 3.16 -1.28
C GLN A 34 11.43 2.66 -0.88
N ASN A 35 11.61 2.36 0.41
CA ASN A 35 12.87 1.82 0.93
C ASN A 35 13.16 0.42 0.37
N GLU A 36 12.17 -0.48 0.41
CA GLU A 36 12.32 -1.87 -0.04
C GLU A 36 12.48 -2.00 -1.56
N THR A 37 11.91 -1.08 -2.34
CA THR A 37 12.00 -1.10 -3.81
C THR A 37 13.09 -0.21 -4.40
N SER A 38 13.90 0.43 -3.55
CA SER A 38 14.94 1.38 -3.95
C SER A 38 15.92 0.82 -4.98
N ASP A 39 16.25 -0.47 -4.90
CA ASP A 39 17.19 -1.14 -5.81
C ASP A 39 16.54 -1.69 -7.10
N LEU A 40 15.20 -1.69 -7.19
CA LEU A 40 14.46 -2.31 -8.30
C LEU A 40 14.24 -1.36 -9.49
N ASN A 41 14.59 -0.08 -9.36
CA ASN A 41 14.34 0.95 -10.39
C ASN A 41 12.86 0.98 -10.83
N VAL A 42 11.97 0.96 -9.83
CA VAL A 42 10.53 1.15 -10.00
C VAL A 42 10.26 2.63 -10.27
N LEU A 43 9.61 2.92 -11.40
CA LEU A 43 9.33 4.30 -11.84
C LEU A 43 7.86 4.68 -11.74
N GLY A 44 7.01 3.72 -11.39
CA GLY A 44 5.59 3.92 -11.19
C GLY A 44 4.93 2.64 -10.71
N GLY A 45 3.68 2.75 -10.28
CA GLY A 45 2.91 1.58 -9.91
C GLY A 45 1.45 1.89 -9.64
N ALA A 46 0.71 0.86 -9.24
CA ALA A 46 -0.70 0.95 -8.88
C ALA A 46 -0.92 0.44 -7.46
N ILE A 47 -1.39 1.35 -6.60
CA ILE A 47 -1.85 1.00 -5.26
C ILE A 47 -3.26 0.41 -5.40
N VAL A 48 -3.42 -0.84 -4.98
CA VAL A 48 -4.69 -1.56 -5.04
C VAL A 48 -5.32 -1.58 -3.65
N SER A 49 -6.63 -1.39 -3.57
CA SER A 49 -7.28 -1.41 -2.26
C SER A 49 -7.19 -2.79 -1.61
N GLY A 50 -6.72 -2.83 -0.37
CA GLY A 50 -6.68 -4.06 0.42
C GLY A 50 -8.03 -4.37 1.06
N SER A 51 -8.31 -5.65 1.27
CA SER A 51 -9.54 -6.09 1.96
C SER A 51 -9.65 -5.55 3.40
N PHE A 52 -8.51 -5.18 4.00
CA PHE A 52 -8.42 -4.67 5.36
C PHE A 52 -8.84 -3.20 5.47
N GLN A 53 -9.02 -2.49 4.35
CA GLN A 53 -9.47 -1.10 4.33
C GLN A 53 -10.95 -0.96 3.92
N GLY A 54 -11.61 -2.07 3.60
CA GLY A 54 -13.01 -2.06 3.19
C GLY A 54 -13.26 -1.15 1.98
N PHE A 55 -14.12 -0.15 2.15
CA PHE A 55 -14.43 0.85 1.12
C PHE A 55 -13.75 2.20 1.36
N ASP A 56 -12.88 2.32 2.38
CA ASP A 56 -12.12 3.55 2.59
C ASP A 56 -11.15 3.79 1.42
N GLN A 57 -11.06 5.05 0.99
CA GLN A 57 -10.17 5.46 -0.10
C GLN A 57 -9.27 6.64 0.31
N GLU A 58 -9.40 7.16 1.52
CA GLU A 58 -8.62 8.32 1.97
C GLU A 58 -7.13 7.97 2.07
N TYR A 59 -6.81 6.75 2.51
CA TYR A 59 -5.42 6.28 2.53
C TYR A 59 -4.81 6.17 1.13
N LEU A 60 -5.59 5.79 0.11
CA LEU A 60 -5.12 5.77 -1.29
C LEU A 60 -4.80 7.18 -1.76
N LEU A 61 -5.65 8.16 -1.42
CA LEU A 61 -5.41 9.56 -1.75
C LEU A 61 -4.20 10.13 -1.00
N LYS A 62 -3.95 9.71 0.25
CA LYS A 62 -2.72 10.08 0.98
C LYS A 62 -1.50 9.49 0.28
N ALA A 63 -1.55 8.21 -0.11
CA ALA A 63 -0.42 7.50 -0.68
C ALA A 63 -0.06 7.91 -2.13
N LEU A 64 -0.98 8.55 -2.85
CA LEU A 64 -0.76 9.06 -4.22
C LEU A 64 -0.21 10.49 -4.29
N LYS A 65 -0.09 11.19 -3.15
CA LYS A 65 0.45 12.56 -3.07
C LYS A 65 1.97 12.54 -2.97
#